data_AF-A0A443J5Q7-F1
#
_entry.id   AF-A0A443J5Q7-F1
#
_cell.length_a   1.000
_cell.length_b   1.000
_cell.length_c   1.000
_cell.angle_alpha   90.00
_cell.angle_beta   90.00
_cell.angle_gamma   90.00
#
_symmetry.space_group_name_H-M   'P 1'
#
loop_
_entity.id
_entity.type
_entity.pdbx_description
1 polymer ?
#
loop_
_entity_poly.entity_id
_entity_poly.type
_entity_poly.pdbx_seq_one_letter_code
_entity_poly.pdbx_strand_id
1 'polypeptide(L)' 'DLRVAVTQALRMGALSFDVVKHLLLCRVERRPPRLDLDCYPYLPKATVEKTRAGSYMRLLSDDAEDAA' A
#
# COMPACT_ATOMS: atom_id res chain seq x y z
N ASP A 1 -7.09 -16.43 -12.02
CA ASP A 1 -7.72 -15.53 -11.03
C ASP A 1 -6.74 -14.52 -10.42
N LEU A 2 -5.56 -14.96 -9.97
CA LEU A 2 -4.52 -14.07 -9.43
C LEU A 2 -4.15 -12.86 -10.31
N ARG A 3 -3.90 -13.06 -11.62
CA ARG A 3 -3.55 -11.97 -12.55
C ARG A 3 -4.63 -10.88 -12.62
N VAL A 4 -5.90 -11.27 -12.50
CA VAL A 4 -7.04 -10.35 -12.50
C VAL A 4 -7.05 -9.55 -11.20
N ALA A 5 -6.84 -10.20 -10.05
CA ALA A 5 -6.74 -9.52 -8.76
C ALA A 5 -5.56 -8.53 -8.71
N VAL A 6 -4.40 -8.89 -9.25
CA VAL A 6 -3.23 -7.98 -9.36
C VAL A 6 -3.56 -6.78 -10.24
N THR A 7 -4.15 -6.99 -11.42
CA THR A 7 -4.50 -5.90 -12.34
C THR A 7 -5.56 -4.97 -11.73
N GLN A 8 -6.51 -5.53 -10.98
CA GLN A 8 -7.53 -4.76 -10.29
C GLN A 8 -6.94 -3.94 -9.13
N ALA A 9 -6.04 -4.52 -8.33
CA ALA A 9 -5.32 -3.80 -7.28
C ALA A 9 -4.54 -2.59 -7.83
N LEU A 10 -3.85 -2.79 -8.97
CA LEU A 10 -3.15 -1.71 -9.67
C LEU A 10 -4.09 -0.60 -10.13
N ARG A 11 -5.23 -0.95 -10.75
CA ARG A 11 -6.23 0.04 -11.19
C ARG A 11 -6.83 0.85 -10.03
N MET A 12 -6.92 0.26 -8.85
CA MET A 12 -7.41 0.91 -7.64
C MET A 12 -6.34 1.77 -6.94
N GLY A 13 -5.08 1.74 -7.39
CA GLY A 13 -3.95 2.39 -6.68
C GLY A 13 -3.61 1.73 -5.34
N ALA A 14 -4.12 0.52 -5.10
CA ALA A 14 -4.01 -0.17 -3.82
C ALA A 14 -2.88 -1.21 -3.91
N LEU A 15 -1.65 -0.74 -3.69
CA LEU A 15 -0.42 -1.52 -3.81
C LEU A 15 -0.11 -2.26 -2.49
N SER A 16 -0.82 -3.35 -2.21
CA SER A 16 -0.44 -4.26 -1.11
C SER A 16 -0.82 -5.72 -1.39
N PHE A 17 -0.09 -6.64 -0.77
CA PHE A 17 -0.37 -8.08 -0.88
C PHE A 17 -1.78 -8.42 -0.37
N ASP A 18 -2.21 -7.79 0.73
CA ASP A 18 -3.52 -8.03 1.33
C ASP A 18 -4.68 -7.61 0.42
N VAL A 19 -4.49 -6.57 -0.41
CA VAL A 19 -5.46 -6.20 -1.44
C VAL A 19 -5.63 -7.34 -2.45
N VAL A 20 -4.53 -7.89 -2.94
CA VAL A 20 -4.56 -8.99 -3.92
C VAL A 20 -5.22 -10.22 -3.32
N LYS A 21 -4.90 -10.57 -2.07
CA LYS A 21 -5.53 -11.66 -1.34
C LYS A 21 -7.04 -11.43 -1.16
N HIS A 22 -7.46 -10.23 -0.76
CA HIS A 22 -8.87 -9.89 -0.56
C HIS A 22 -9.66 -9.99 -1.86
N LEU A 23 -9.14 -9.42 -2.95
CA LEU A 23 -9.77 -9.48 -4.27
C LEU A 23 -9.92 -10.92 -4.77
N LEU A 24 -8.89 -11.75 -4.56
CA LEU A 24 -8.94 -13.17 -4.89
C LEU A 24 -10.00 -13.90 -4.06
N LEU A 25 -10.04 -13.67 -2.75
CA LEU A 25 -11.00 -14.28 -1.83
C LEU A 25 -12.45 -13.90 -2.19
N CYS A 26 -12.72 -12.61 -2.39
CA CYS A 26 -14.05 -12.12 -2.78
C CYS A 26 -14.54 -12.76 -4.08
N ARG A 27 -13.64 -13.04 -5.01
CA ARG A 27 -13.98 -13.69 -6.28
C ARG A 27 -14.34 -15.17 -6.12
N VAL A 28 -13.60 -15.90 -5.28
CA VAL A 28 -13.93 -17.28 -4.92
C VAL A 28 -15.27 -17.36 -4.19
N GLU A 29 -15.49 -16.47 -3.23
CA GLU A 29 -16.71 -16.41 -2.42
C GLU A 29 -17.91 -15.75 -3.13
N ARG A 30 -17.70 -15.19 -4.33
CA ARG A 30 -18.72 -14.43 -5.10
C ARG A 30 -19.35 -13.27 -4.31
N ARG A 31 -18.55 -12.59 -3.50
CA ARG A 31 -18.97 -11.43 -2.70
C ARG A 31 -18.38 -10.15 -3.27
N PRO A 32 -19.07 -9.01 -3.17
CA PRO A 32 -18.51 -7.74 -3.61
C PRO A 32 -17.29 -7.36 -2.74
N PRO A 33 -16.17 -6.93 -3.35
CA PRO A 33 -15.00 -6.51 -2.59
C PRO A 33 -15.29 -5.20 -1.85
N ARG A 34 -15.23 -5.23 -0.51
CA ARG A 34 -15.28 -4.04 0.34
C ARG A 34 -13.87 -3.81 0.84
N LEU A 35 -13.07 -3.18 0.00
CA LEU A 35 -11.65 -2.96 0.25
C LEU A 35 -11.46 -1.83 1.27
N ASP A 36 -11.73 -2.14 2.53
CA ASP A 36 -11.37 -1.31 3.68
C ASP A 36 -10.12 -1.93 4.33
N LEU A 37 -8.96 -1.38 3.99
CA LEU A 37 -7.68 -1.87 4.50
C LEU A 37 -7.47 -1.46 5.96
N ASP A 38 -8.16 -0.44 6.46
CA ASP A 38 -8.08 -0.01 7.85
C ASP A 38 -8.82 -0.98 8.79
N CYS A 39 -9.76 -1.76 8.25
CA CYS A 39 -10.54 -2.77 8.95
C CYS A 39 -9.95 -4.21 8.83
N TYR A 40 -8.78 -4.40 8.22
CA TYR A 40 -8.22 -5.75 8.07
C TYR A 40 -7.68 -6.27 9.41
N PRO A 41 -8.22 -7.37 9.98
CA PRO A 41 -7.94 -7.79 11.36
C PRO A 41 -6.46 -8.11 11.65
N TYR A 42 -5.68 -8.36 10.59
CA TYR A 42 -4.29 -8.77 10.67
C TYR A 42 -3.32 -7.72 10.12
N LEU A 43 -3.82 -6.57 9.63
CA LEU A 43 -2.94 -5.50 9.15
C LEU A 43 -2.54 -4.64 10.36
N PRO A 44 -1.26 -4.59 10.73
CA PRO A 44 -0.83 -3.68 11.78
C PRO A 44 -1.12 -2.24 11.36
N LYS A 45 -1.67 -1.44 12.27
CA LYS A 45 -1.82 -0.01 12.01
C LYS A 45 -0.44 0.59 11.78
N ALA A 46 -0.26 1.27 10.65
CA ALA A 46 0.95 2.00 10.37
C ALA A 46 1.10 3.12 11.40
N THR A 47 1.99 2.94 12.37
CA THR A 47 2.36 3.99 13.32
C THR A 47 3.49 4.78 12.67
N VAL A 48 3.16 5.97 12.17
CA VAL A 48 4.14 6.87 11.54
C VAL A 48 4.49 7.99 12.50
N GLU A 49 5.78 8.24 12.69
CA GLU A 49 6.23 9.44 13.40
C GLU A 49 6.15 10.67 12.48
N LYS A 50 6.01 11.85 13.08
CA LYS A 50 6.10 13.11 12.33
C LYS A 50 7.55 13.35 11.92
N THR A 51 7.81 13.35 10.62
CA THR A 51 9.12 13.77 10.09
C THR A 51 9.40 15.21 10.50
N ARG A 52 10.57 15.45 11.12
CA ARG A 52 11.03 16.81 11.40
C ARG A 52 11.26 17.54 10.08
N ALA A 53 10.78 18.78 9.97
CA ALA A 53 10.88 19.56 8.73
C ALA A 53 12.33 19.66 8.22
N GLY A 54 13.31 19.89 9.09
CA GLY A 54 14.73 19.96 8.70
C GLY A 54 15.28 18.65 8.11
N SER A 55 14.83 17.49 8.59
CA SER A 55 15.22 16.18 8.03
C SER A 55 14.67 15.97 6.63
N TYR A 56 13.44 16.44 6.37
CA TYR A 56 12.84 16.40 5.05
C TYR A 56 13.52 17.37 4.08
N MET A 57 13.79 18.60 4.54
CA MET A 57 14.48 19.60 3.72
C MET A 57 15.87 19.13 3.29
N ARG A 58 16.60 18.41 4.15
CA ARG A 58 17.90 17.82 3.81
C ARG A 58 17.83 16.81 2.66
N LEU A 59 16.73 16.05 2.55
CA LEU A 59 16.51 15.12 1.43
C LEU A 59 16.13 15.84 0.14
N LEU A 60 15.54 17.03 0.22
CA LEU A 60 15.15 17.84 -0.93
C LEU A 60 16.27 18.76 -1.43
N SER A 61 17.20 19.12 -0.56
CA SER A 61 18.40 19.90 -0.89
C SER A 61 19.52 18.97 -1.38
N ASP A 62 19.31 18.37 -2.54
CA ASP A 62 20.32 17.97 -3.52
C ASP A 62 21.68 17.39 -3.03
N ASP A 63 21.67 16.33 -2.19
CA ASP A 63 22.74 15.30 -2.23
C ASP A 63 22.38 14.23 -3.30
N ALA A 64 22.13 14.70 -4.53
CA ALA A 64 22.31 13.89 -5.75
C ALA A 64 23.78 13.94 -6.24
N GLU A 65 24.66 14.70 -5.59
CA GLU A 65 26.11 14.62 -5.72
C GLU A 65 26.71 14.41 -4.32
N ASP A 66 27.66 13.49 -4.20
CA ASP A 66 28.43 13.17 -2.97
C ASP A 66 27.77 12.31 -1.87
N ALA A 67 27.25 11.14 -2.25
CA ALA A 67 27.34 9.95 -1.39
C ALA A 67 28.56 9.10 -1.81
N ALA A 68 29.75 9.55 -1.42
CA ALA A 68 31.01 8.79 -1.47
C ALA A 68 31.18 7.88 -0.25
#